data_AF-A0A939AH54-F1
#
_entry.id   AF-A0A939AH54-F1
#
_cell.length_a   1.000
_cell.length_b   1.000
_cell.length_c   1.000
_cell.angle_alpha   90.00
_cell.angle_beta   90.00
_cell.angle_gamma   90.00
#
_symmetry.space_group_name_H-M   'P 1'
#
loop_
_entity.id
_entity.type
_entity.pdbx_description
1 polymer ?
#
loop_
_entity_poly.entity_id
_entity_poly.type
_entity_poly.pdbx_seq_one_letter_code
_entity_poly.pdbx_strand_id
1 'polypeptide(L)'
;MGGEGRGFCQSYLRAADESGWILVAPTFSYGNWRDPAVVGGDDAALTRALIAFVDGFAQKQGVPTYPELAIIGFSRGAQLAHCRALAYPERVSAVAAASAGTYTLPTETDRVSGATDSARRFPFGLAGFGRHVSPARLGSVTSWIAVSENDDRPDDVLRQWDAYLGRTRL
;
A
#
# COMPACT_ATOMS: atom_id res chain seq x y z
N MET A 1 5.46 -13.48 5.64
CA MET A 1 4.29 -12.59 5.64
C MET A 1 3.77 -12.50 4.21
N GLY A 2 2.45 -12.56 4.03
CA GLY A 2 1.80 -12.74 2.73
C GLY A 2 0.95 -14.01 2.77
N GLY A 3 -0.37 -13.82 2.96
CA GLY A 3 -1.33 -14.91 2.82
C GLY A 3 -1.64 -15.16 1.35
N GLU A 4 -2.42 -16.20 1.09
CA GLU A 4 -2.96 -16.48 -0.24
C GLU A 4 -4.26 -15.70 -0.44
N GLY A 5 -4.45 -15.13 -1.63
CA GLY A 5 -5.52 -14.19 -1.93
C GLY A 5 -6.92 -14.78 -1.76
N ARG A 6 -7.16 -16.03 -2.19
CA ARG A 6 -8.44 -16.71 -2.02
C ARG A 6 -8.80 -16.85 -0.54
N GLY A 7 -7.86 -17.24 0.30
CA GLY A 7 -8.07 -17.32 1.75
C GLY A 7 -8.37 -15.96 2.36
N PHE A 8 -7.60 -14.93 2.00
CA PHE A 8 -7.79 -13.57 2.50
C PHE A 8 -9.16 -12.99 2.11
N CYS A 9 -9.67 -13.32 0.92
CA CYS A 9 -10.87 -12.72 0.39
C CYS A 9 -12.18 -13.35 0.89
N GLN A 10 -12.13 -14.54 1.51
CA GLN A 10 -13.33 -15.30 1.89
C GLN A 10 -14.32 -14.50 2.74
N SER A 11 -13.83 -13.77 3.74
CA SER A 11 -14.68 -12.98 4.65
C SER A 11 -15.38 -11.80 3.96
N TYR A 12 -14.96 -11.44 2.75
CA TYR A 12 -15.49 -10.30 1.99
C TYR A 12 -16.46 -10.72 0.88
N LEU A 13 -16.53 -12.02 0.52
CA LEU A 13 -17.36 -12.49 -0.59
C LEU A 13 -18.82 -12.10 -0.43
N ARG A 14 -19.40 -12.32 0.76
CA ARG A 14 -20.79 -11.96 1.05
C ARG A 14 -21.06 -10.47 0.86
N ALA A 15 -20.19 -9.62 1.40
CA ALA A 15 -20.34 -8.17 1.30
C ALA A 15 -20.19 -7.69 -0.15
N ALA A 16 -19.28 -8.32 -0.92
CA ALA A 16 -19.09 -8.04 -2.33
C ALA A 16 -20.33 -8.41 -3.15
N ASP A 17 -20.89 -9.61 -2.93
CA ASP A 17 -22.11 -10.07 -3.60
C ASP A 17 -23.31 -9.17 -3.28
N GLU A 18 -23.52 -8.82 -2.00
CA GLU A 18 -24.62 -7.95 -1.55
C GLU A 18 -24.49 -6.51 -2.09
N SER A 19 -23.27 -6.05 -2.35
CA SER A 19 -22.98 -4.68 -2.83
C SER A 19 -22.76 -4.58 -4.34
N GLY A 20 -22.81 -5.70 -5.06
CA GLY A 20 -22.49 -5.77 -6.49
C GLY A 20 -21.04 -5.41 -6.81
N TRP A 21 -20.11 -5.67 -5.89
CA TRP A 21 -18.68 -5.38 -6.08
C TRP A 21 -17.95 -6.56 -6.72
N ILE A 22 -16.98 -6.22 -7.54
CA ILE A 22 -16.02 -7.20 -8.07
C ILE A 22 -14.87 -7.31 -7.09
N LEU A 23 -14.69 -8.49 -6.51
CA LEU A 23 -13.59 -8.77 -5.59
C LEU A 23 -12.37 -9.29 -6.36
N VAL A 24 -11.26 -8.56 -6.26
CA VAL A 24 -9.96 -8.95 -6.85
C VAL A 24 -8.99 -9.22 -5.71
N ALA A 25 -8.54 -10.47 -5.58
CA ALA A 25 -7.65 -10.90 -4.51
C ALA A 25 -6.40 -11.61 -5.08
N PRO A 26 -5.42 -10.85 -5.59
CA PRO A 26 -4.23 -11.43 -6.18
C PRO A 26 -3.31 -12.02 -5.12
N THR A 27 -2.70 -13.15 -5.44
CA THR A 27 -1.63 -13.75 -4.63
C THR A 27 -0.29 -13.28 -5.17
N PHE A 28 0.51 -12.66 -4.32
CA PHE A 28 1.83 -12.15 -4.69
C PHE A 28 2.96 -12.97 -4.08
N SER A 29 4.00 -13.20 -4.87
CA SER A 29 5.27 -13.73 -4.39
C SER A 29 6.17 -12.55 -4.01
N TYR A 30 6.12 -12.15 -2.74
CA TYR A 30 7.00 -11.10 -2.22
C TYR A 30 8.44 -11.61 -2.08
N GLY A 31 9.40 -10.72 -2.29
CA GLY A 31 10.80 -10.97 -2.02
C GLY A 31 11.14 -10.92 -0.52
N ASN A 32 12.44 -10.77 -0.24
CA ASN A 32 12.95 -10.59 1.11
C ASN A 32 12.41 -9.28 1.73
N TRP A 33 11.37 -9.42 2.56
CA TRP A 33 10.73 -8.29 3.23
C TRP A 33 11.64 -7.55 4.22
N ARG A 34 12.82 -8.08 4.57
CA ARG A 34 13.80 -7.39 5.43
C ARG A 34 14.75 -6.46 4.69
N ASP A 35 14.78 -6.52 3.36
CA ASP A 35 15.62 -5.68 2.53
C ASP A 35 14.78 -4.51 1.97
N PRO A 36 15.05 -3.25 2.37
CA PRO A 36 14.31 -2.09 1.87
C PRO A 36 14.37 -1.95 0.34
N ALA A 37 15.48 -2.32 -0.30
CA ALA A 37 15.60 -2.23 -1.75
C ALA A 37 14.67 -3.23 -2.45
N VAL A 38 14.55 -4.44 -1.90
CA VAL A 38 13.61 -5.46 -2.38
C VAL A 38 12.16 -5.03 -2.13
N VAL A 39 11.85 -4.53 -0.93
CA VAL A 39 10.51 -4.02 -0.59
C VAL A 39 10.09 -2.90 -1.54
N GLY A 40 10.97 -1.94 -1.79
CA GLY A 40 10.72 -0.88 -2.77
C GLY A 40 10.55 -1.44 -4.18
N GLY A 41 11.45 -2.31 -4.64
CA GLY A 41 11.33 -2.94 -5.96
C GLY A 41 9.99 -3.65 -6.16
N ASP A 42 9.59 -4.46 -5.19
CA ASP A 42 8.30 -5.15 -5.16
C ASP A 42 7.13 -4.15 -5.18
N ASP A 43 7.13 -3.16 -4.29
CA ASP A 43 6.02 -2.19 -4.18
C ASP A 43 5.82 -1.41 -5.48
N ALA A 44 6.90 -0.94 -6.10
CA ALA A 44 6.82 -0.24 -7.37
C ALA A 44 6.33 -1.16 -8.51
N ALA A 45 6.84 -2.39 -8.59
CA ALA A 45 6.47 -3.34 -9.63
C ALA A 45 5.02 -3.82 -9.49
N LEU A 46 4.63 -4.25 -8.29
CA LEU A 46 3.30 -4.78 -8.00
C LEU A 46 2.23 -3.70 -8.08
N THR A 47 2.53 -2.47 -7.65
CA THR A 47 1.60 -1.34 -7.83
C THR A 47 1.26 -1.14 -9.30
N ARG A 48 2.27 -1.11 -10.19
CA ARG A 48 2.04 -0.99 -11.65
C ARG A 48 1.28 -2.19 -12.21
N ALA A 49 1.65 -3.41 -11.81
CA ALA A 49 1.00 -4.63 -12.28
C ALA A 49 -0.50 -4.66 -11.90
N LEU A 50 -0.85 -4.23 -10.70
CA LEU A 50 -2.25 -4.10 -10.26
C LEU A 50 -3.06 -3.10 -11.09
N ILE A 51 -2.44 -1.99 -11.53
CA ILE A 51 -3.12 -1.02 -12.41
C ILE A 51 -3.43 -1.68 -13.75
N ALA A 52 -2.40 -2.26 -14.37
CA ALA A 52 -2.54 -2.91 -15.66
C ALA A 52 -3.55 -4.07 -15.61
N PHE A 53 -3.58 -4.82 -14.50
CA PHE A 53 -4.57 -5.87 -14.28
C PHE A 53 -6.00 -5.32 -14.28
N VAL A 54 -6.27 -4.28 -13.48
CA VAL A 54 -7.61 -3.69 -13.37
C VAL A 54 -8.06 -3.06 -14.69
N ASP A 55 -7.18 -2.30 -15.34
CA ASP A 55 -7.46 -1.68 -16.63
C ASP A 55 -7.78 -2.74 -17.70
N GLY A 56 -7.03 -3.84 -17.71
CA GLY A 56 -7.27 -4.96 -18.62
C GLY A 56 -8.49 -5.80 -18.25
N PHE A 57 -8.87 -5.87 -16.96
CA PHE A 57 -9.98 -6.68 -16.48
C PHE A 57 -11.31 -6.15 -17.01
N ALA A 58 -11.57 -4.85 -16.86
CA ALA A 58 -12.80 -4.21 -17.32
C ALA A 58 -13.00 -4.42 -18.83
N GLN A 59 -11.93 -4.26 -19.61
CA GLN A 59 -11.95 -4.47 -21.05
C GLN A 59 -12.23 -5.92 -21.44
N LYS A 60 -11.62 -6.90 -20.75
CA LYS A 60 -11.75 -8.33 -21.08
C LYS A 60 -13.10 -8.92 -20.67
N GLN A 61 -13.66 -8.49 -19.55
CA GLN A 61 -14.90 -9.05 -19.03
C GLN A 61 -16.16 -8.38 -19.60
N GLY A 62 -16.01 -7.23 -20.27
CA GLY A 62 -17.15 -6.48 -20.79
C GLY A 62 -18.07 -5.92 -19.70
N VAL A 63 -17.57 -5.82 -18.47
CA VAL A 63 -18.29 -5.30 -17.31
C VAL A 63 -17.82 -3.86 -17.06
N PRO A 64 -18.73 -2.87 -17.03
CA PRO A 64 -18.37 -1.52 -16.63
C PRO A 64 -17.85 -1.51 -15.20
N THR A 65 -16.69 -0.92 -14.97
CA THR A 65 -16.12 -0.72 -13.63
C THR A 65 -15.88 0.75 -13.39
N TYR A 66 -15.92 1.17 -12.13
CA TYR A 66 -15.39 2.46 -11.74
C TYR A 66 -13.86 2.50 -11.97
N PRO A 67 -13.30 3.67 -12.31
CA PRO A 67 -11.85 3.81 -12.54
C PRO A 67 -11.02 3.73 -11.25
N GLU A 68 -11.66 4.01 -10.11
CA GLU A 68 -11.08 4.02 -8.77
C GLU A 68 -11.38 2.72 -8.02
N LEU A 69 -10.45 2.33 -7.14
CA LEU A 69 -10.55 1.11 -6.34
C LEU A 69 -10.69 1.43 -4.85
N ALA A 70 -11.50 0.64 -4.15
CA ALA A 70 -11.35 0.46 -2.71
C ALA A 70 -10.39 -0.70 -2.45
N ILE A 71 -9.35 -0.47 -1.64
CA ILE A 71 -8.27 -1.45 -1.42
C ILE A 71 -8.21 -1.78 0.06
N ILE A 72 -8.17 -3.07 0.37
CA ILE A 72 -7.94 -3.58 1.73
C ILE A 72 -6.64 -4.39 1.71
N GLY A 73 -5.78 -4.16 2.70
CA GLY A 73 -4.53 -4.89 2.85
C GLY A 73 -4.22 -5.18 4.31
N PHE A 74 -3.55 -6.31 4.54
CA PHE A 74 -3.02 -6.71 5.84
C PHE A 74 -1.51 -6.98 5.74
N SER A 75 -0.73 -6.55 6.73
CA SER A 75 0.72 -6.82 6.80
C SER A 75 1.45 -6.35 5.52
N ARG A 76 2.13 -7.26 4.79
CA ARG A 76 2.79 -6.93 3.52
C ARG A 76 1.81 -6.42 2.45
N GLY A 77 0.56 -6.90 2.47
CA GLY A 77 -0.50 -6.38 1.61
C GLY A 77 -0.96 -4.97 2.00
N ALA A 78 -0.92 -4.62 3.29
CA ALA A 78 -1.23 -3.28 3.78
C ALA A 78 -0.18 -2.25 3.33
N GLN A 79 1.10 -2.63 3.36
CA GLN A 79 2.19 -1.81 2.81
C GLN A 79 1.97 -1.50 1.33
N LEU A 80 1.67 -2.53 0.52
CA LEU A 80 1.42 -2.37 -0.91
C LEU A 80 0.16 -1.54 -1.19
N ALA A 81 -0.92 -1.77 -0.44
CA ALA A 81 -2.17 -1.02 -0.56
C ALA A 81 -1.97 0.47 -0.27
N HIS A 82 -1.27 0.80 0.82
CA HIS A 82 -0.90 2.16 1.18
C HIS A 82 0.02 2.80 0.14
N CYS A 83 1.08 2.09 -0.29
CA CYS A 83 1.99 2.57 -1.33
C CYS A 83 1.25 2.91 -2.63
N ARG A 84 0.28 2.08 -3.04
CA ARG A 84 -0.55 2.34 -4.21
C ARG A 84 -1.43 3.58 -4.04
N ALA A 85 -2.09 3.73 -2.89
CA ALA A 85 -2.91 4.90 -2.58
C ALA A 85 -2.08 6.19 -2.65
N LEU A 86 -0.84 6.16 -2.15
CA LEU A 86 0.08 7.28 -2.28
C LEU A 86 0.51 7.54 -3.71
N ALA A 87 0.87 6.48 -4.44
CA ALA A 87 1.43 6.60 -5.78
C ALA A 87 0.38 6.94 -6.85
N TYR A 88 -0.87 6.50 -6.69
CA TYR A 88 -1.95 6.63 -7.67
C TYR A 88 -3.26 7.06 -6.98
N PRO A 89 -3.29 8.21 -6.29
CA PRO A 89 -4.48 8.65 -5.57
C PRO A 89 -5.69 8.84 -6.48
N GLU A 90 -5.48 9.18 -7.76
CA GLU A 90 -6.55 9.27 -8.76
C GLU A 90 -7.16 7.92 -9.19
N ARG A 91 -6.61 6.81 -8.70
CA ARG A 91 -7.07 5.44 -9.00
C ARG A 91 -7.55 4.71 -7.73
N VAL A 92 -7.64 5.40 -6.60
CA VAL A 92 -7.99 4.81 -5.31
C VAL A 92 -9.01 5.71 -4.61
N SER A 93 -10.22 5.19 -4.39
CA SER A 93 -11.26 5.91 -3.65
C SER A 93 -11.10 5.75 -2.15
N ALA A 94 -10.67 4.57 -1.71
CA ALA A 94 -10.42 4.26 -0.32
C ALA A 94 -9.30 3.22 -0.13
N VAL A 95 -8.59 3.33 0.99
CA VAL A 95 -7.59 2.35 1.43
C VAL A 95 -7.79 2.00 2.90
N ALA A 96 -7.84 0.70 3.19
CA ALA A 96 -7.81 0.12 4.52
C ALA A 96 -6.51 -0.67 4.69
N ALA A 97 -5.56 -0.14 5.47
CA ALA A 97 -4.25 -0.72 5.69
C ALA A 97 -4.13 -1.16 7.17
N ALA A 98 -4.13 -2.47 7.39
CA ALA A 98 -4.07 -3.05 8.74
C ALA A 98 -2.70 -3.72 9.00
N SER A 99 -2.08 -3.41 10.14
CA SER A 99 -0.84 -4.03 10.62
C SER A 99 0.30 -4.00 9.59
N ALA A 100 0.43 -2.93 8.81
CA ALA A 100 1.54 -2.79 7.87
C ALA A 100 2.88 -2.81 8.62
N GLY A 101 3.85 -3.59 8.15
CA GLY A 101 5.17 -3.70 8.79
C GLY A 101 6.03 -2.44 8.65
N THR A 102 5.71 -1.58 7.68
CA THR A 102 6.38 -0.33 7.33
C THR A 102 5.38 0.58 6.63
N TYR A 103 5.70 1.85 6.50
CA TYR A 103 4.93 2.83 5.74
C TYR A 103 5.87 3.67 4.88
N THR A 104 5.44 3.95 3.65
CA THR A 104 6.04 5.02 2.83
C THR A 104 5.43 6.34 3.31
N LEU A 105 6.28 7.31 3.65
CA LEU A 105 5.80 8.64 4.04
C LEU A 105 5.36 9.45 2.80
N PRO A 106 4.29 10.26 2.89
CA PRO A 106 3.75 11.04 1.77
C PRO A 106 4.59 12.29 1.47
N THR A 107 5.91 12.16 1.41
CA THR A 107 6.86 13.27 1.32
C THR A 107 8.03 12.89 0.42
N GLU A 108 8.45 13.81 -0.44
CA GLU A 108 9.65 13.66 -1.28
C GLU A 108 10.92 14.21 -0.59
N THR A 109 10.81 15.04 0.45
CA THR A 109 11.96 15.60 1.18
C THR A 109 11.92 15.31 2.69
N ASP A 110 13.10 15.20 3.27
CA ASP A 110 13.30 15.14 4.72
C ASP A 110 13.20 16.54 5.33
N ARG A 111 12.15 16.79 6.11
CA ARG A 111 12.03 18.00 6.97
C ARG A 111 12.45 17.74 8.42
N VAL A 112 13.04 16.58 8.70
CA VAL A 112 13.42 16.20 10.06
C VAL A 112 14.70 16.97 10.44
N SER A 113 14.55 17.89 11.40
CA SER A 113 15.61 18.62 12.10
C SER A 113 16.64 19.37 11.25
N GLY A 114 16.29 20.57 10.78
CA GLY A 114 17.22 21.69 10.55
C GLY A 114 18.35 21.52 9.52
N ALA A 115 18.49 20.35 8.88
CA ALA A 115 19.43 20.09 7.81
C ALA A 115 18.71 20.12 6.46
N THR A 116 19.47 20.50 5.42
CA THR A 116 19.10 20.63 4.00
C THR A 116 18.04 19.62 3.52
N ASP A 117 17.07 20.11 2.72
CA ASP A 117 16.08 19.34 1.95
C ASP A 117 16.79 18.19 1.19
N SER A 118 16.92 17.05 1.85
CA SER A 118 17.45 15.83 1.24
C SER A 118 16.28 14.99 0.77
N ALA A 119 16.43 14.36 -0.38
CA ALA A 119 15.37 13.56 -0.98
C ALA A 119 15.08 12.33 -0.10
N ARG A 120 13.85 12.22 0.40
CA ARG A 120 13.38 11.05 1.15
C ARG A 120 13.08 9.92 0.18
N ARG A 121 14.11 9.11 -0.07
CA ARG A 121 14.09 8.05 -1.07
C ARG A 121 13.02 7.00 -0.77
N PHE A 122 12.41 6.50 -1.82
CA PHE A 122 11.58 5.31 -1.79
C PHE A 122 12.42 4.08 -1.35
N PRO A 123 11.90 3.19 -0.49
CA PRO A 123 10.53 3.09 0.02
C PRO A 123 10.18 3.89 1.29
N PHE A 124 11.11 4.68 1.85
CA PHE A 124 10.87 5.47 3.07
C PHE A 124 10.01 6.71 2.82
N GLY A 125 10.15 7.32 1.64
CA GLY A 125 9.31 8.41 1.13
C GLY A 125 9.04 8.23 -0.36
N LEU A 126 8.64 9.30 -1.04
CA LEU A 126 8.20 9.21 -2.44
C LEU A 126 9.29 9.57 -3.46
N ALA A 127 10.45 10.05 -3.03
CA ALA A 127 11.49 10.43 -3.97
C ALA A 127 12.03 9.21 -4.73
N GLY A 128 12.06 9.31 -6.07
CA GLY A 128 12.55 8.24 -6.93
C GLY A 128 11.53 7.11 -7.20
N PHE A 129 10.26 7.25 -6.79
CA PHE A 129 9.21 6.26 -7.10
C PHE A 129 8.94 6.10 -8.61
N GLY A 130 9.32 7.09 -9.42
CA GLY A 130 9.16 7.08 -10.88
C GLY A 130 7.92 7.84 -11.39
N ARG A 131 7.19 8.51 -10.49
CA ARG A 131 6.23 9.57 -10.83
C ARG A 131 6.16 10.59 -9.71
N HIS A 132 5.81 11.82 -10.05
CA HIS A 132 5.50 12.83 -9.05
C HIS A 132 4.12 12.52 -8.43
N VAL A 133 4.06 12.62 -7.11
CA VAL A 133 2.82 12.47 -6.35
C VAL A 133 2.47 13.84 -5.80
N SER A 134 1.31 14.37 -6.19
CA SER A 134 0.80 15.61 -5.62
C SER A 134 0.12 15.32 -4.28
N PRO A 135 0.63 15.81 -3.14
CA PRO A 135 0.00 15.57 -1.84
C PRO A 135 -1.44 16.10 -1.78
N ALA A 136 -1.77 17.12 -2.57
CA ALA A 136 -3.13 17.67 -2.67
C ALA A 136 -4.17 16.64 -3.13
N ARG A 137 -3.75 15.61 -3.88
CA ARG A 137 -4.63 14.53 -4.33
C ARG A 137 -4.83 13.45 -3.26
N LEU A 138 -3.98 13.38 -2.23
CA LEU A 138 -4.18 12.42 -1.15
C LEU A 138 -5.44 12.73 -0.34
N GLY A 139 -5.87 13.99 -0.29
CA GLY A 139 -7.09 14.41 0.39
C GLY A 139 -8.38 13.83 -0.21
N SER A 140 -8.36 13.29 -1.44
CA SER A 140 -9.52 12.60 -2.03
C SER A 140 -9.57 11.11 -1.68
N VAL A 141 -8.51 10.54 -1.08
CA VAL A 141 -8.47 9.11 -0.74
C VAL A 141 -8.91 8.92 0.71
N THR A 142 -10.03 8.22 0.91
CA THR A 142 -10.46 7.84 2.27
C THR A 142 -9.49 6.81 2.83
N SER A 143 -8.81 7.13 3.94
CA SER A 143 -7.77 6.27 4.50
C SER A 143 -8.16 5.77 5.89
N TRP A 144 -8.12 4.45 6.09
CA TRP A 144 -8.23 3.80 7.38
C TRP A 144 -6.95 3.01 7.65
N ILE A 145 -6.19 3.44 8.66
CA ILE A 145 -4.96 2.77 9.10
C ILE A 145 -5.24 2.17 10.47
N ALA A 146 -4.98 0.88 10.62
CA ALA A 146 -5.26 0.16 11.86
C ALA A 146 -4.06 -0.69 12.29
N VAL A 147 -3.84 -0.73 13.60
CA VAL A 147 -2.84 -1.58 14.25
C VAL A 147 -3.49 -2.15 15.52
N SER A 148 -3.26 -3.43 15.81
CA SER A 148 -3.71 -4.01 17.07
C SER A 148 -2.80 -3.57 18.22
N GLU A 149 -3.36 -3.33 19.40
CA GLU A 149 -2.58 -3.08 20.62
C GLU A 149 -1.60 -4.21 20.96
N ASN A 150 -1.86 -5.43 20.48
CA ASN A 150 -1.01 -6.61 20.68
C ASN A 150 0.00 -6.83 19.54
N ASP A 151 0.08 -5.88 18.60
CA ASP A 151 1.01 -5.90 17.46
C ASP A 151 2.26 -5.05 17.76
N ASP A 152 2.86 -5.32 18.92
CA ASP A 152 3.89 -4.50 19.58
C ASP A 152 5.28 -5.17 19.59
N ARG A 153 5.41 -6.33 18.94
CA ARG A 153 6.67 -7.09 18.89
C ARG A 153 7.74 -6.34 18.09
N PRO A 154 8.91 -6.02 18.68
CA PRO A 154 9.95 -5.27 17.99
C PRO A 154 10.49 -5.95 16.73
N ASP A 155 10.46 -7.28 16.66
CA ASP A 155 10.97 -8.05 15.53
C ASP A 155 10.03 -8.08 14.32
N ASP A 156 8.79 -7.60 14.48
CA ASP A 156 7.80 -7.53 13.41
C ASP A 156 7.92 -6.23 12.60
N VAL A 157 8.68 -5.23 13.07
CA VAL A 157 8.98 -4.00 12.33
C VAL A 157 10.44 -3.95 11.87
N LEU A 158 10.66 -3.35 10.71
CA LEU A 158 12.01 -3.22 10.15
C LEU A 158 12.75 -2.06 10.81
N ARG A 159 13.91 -2.37 11.40
CA ARG A 159 14.76 -1.39 12.08
C ARG A 159 15.21 -0.25 11.15
N GLN A 160 15.26 -0.49 9.84
CA GLN A 160 15.58 0.52 8.84
C GLN A 160 14.55 1.66 8.78
N TRP A 161 13.33 1.46 9.29
CA TRP A 161 12.29 2.49 9.39
C TRP A 161 12.25 3.22 10.74
N ASP A 162 13.09 2.84 11.71
CA ASP A 162 13.08 3.39 13.07
C ASP A 162 13.13 4.93 13.10
N ALA A 163 13.97 5.52 12.25
CA ALA A 163 14.17 6.96 12.18
C ALA A 163 12.92 7.73 11.70
N TYR A 164 11.96 7.03 11.09
CA TYR A 164 10.78 7.60 10.44
C TYR A 164 9.48 7.24 11.15
N LEU A 165 9.37 6.02 11.68
CA LEU A 165 8.13 5.45 12.22
C LEU A 165 8.22 5.07 13.70
N GLY A 166 9.42 5.13 14.30
CA GLY A 166 9.65 4.59 15.64
C GLY A 166 9.98 3.10 15.63
N ARG A 167 10.13 2.51 16.82
CA ARG A 167 10.61 1.12 17.02
C ARG A 167 9.50 0.09 17.13
N THR A 168 8.25 0.56 17.19
CA THR A 168 7.02 -0.21 17.37
C THR A 168 5.96 0.38 16.45
N ARG A 169 4.85 -0.34 16.25
CA ARG A 169 3.69 0.17 15.47
C ARG A 169 2.74 1.04 16.30
N LEU A 170 3.05 1.19 17.60
CA LEU A 170 2.38 2.01 18.61
C LEU A 170 3.34 3.09 19.12
#